data_AF-A0A937SZP2-F1
#
_entry.id   AF-A0A937SZP2-F1
#
_cell.length_a   1.000
_cell.length_b   1.000
_cell.length_c   1.000
_cell.angle_alpha   90.00
_cell.angle_beta   90.00
_cell.angle_gamma   90.00
#
_symmetry.space_group_name_H-M   'P 1'
#
loop_
_entity.id
_entity.type
_entity.pdbx_description
1 polymer ?
#
loop_
_entity_poly.entity_id
_entity_poly.type
_entity_poly.pdbx_seq_one_letter_code
_entity_poly.pdbx_strand_id
1 'polypeptide(L)'
;MTILSENLKTLRKKINCTQMALSEVLEIGFRTYVRYEAGERDAPVSVMVKLAKLGNVSLDRLLTTKIIPEDLDTPDQKKPQSIIQNPEVIGGGLEEGRMMLKGYLNDNLVTNNKDEQKLLTLFRKANPGGREKFLLDLEWVFNNTRRSKLTGTKKIPRKLEKEQTAVKLKKLAKSIKSITVRG
;
A
#
# COMPACT_ATOMS: atom_id res chain seq x y z
N MET A 1 -7.03 -39.30 -13.10
CA MET A 1 -7.21 -38.12 -12.22
C MET A 1 -6.13 -37.11 -12.55
N THR A 2 -6.50 -35.84 -12.67
CA THR A 2 -5.54 -34.74 -12.92
C THR A 2 -4.95 -34.24 -11.60
N ILE A 3 -3.78 -33.61 -11.64
CA ILE A 3 -3.13 -33.00 -10.47
C ILE A 3 -4.09 -32.02 -9.77
N LEU A 4 -4.83 -31.24 -10.56
CA LEU A 4 -5.87 -30.34 -10.07
C LEU A 4 -6.95 -31.08 -9.26
N SER A 5 -7.54 -32.15 -9.81
CA SER A 5 -8.61 -32.90 -9.14
C SER A 5 -8.18 -33.49 -7.78
N GLU A 6 -6.94 -33.99 -7.70
CA GLU A 6 -6.34 -34.47 -6.46
C GLU A 6 -6.15 -33.32 -5.45
N ASN A 7 -5.63 -32.18 -5.92
CA ASN A 7 -5.39 -31.01 -5.09
C ASN A 7 -6.67 -30.37 -4.53
N LEU A 8 -7.77 -30.39 -5.30
CA LEU A 8 -9.06 -29.92 -4.80
C LEU A 8 -9.56 -30.79 -3.65
N LYS A 9 -9.38 -32.10 -3.77
CA LYS A 9 -9.77 -33.06 -2.74
C LYS A 9 -8.91 -32.93 -1.48
N THR A 10 -7.61 -32.66 -1.60
CA THR A 10 -6.72 -32.45 -0.45
C THR A 10 -7.04 -31.14 0.27
N LEU A 11 -7.30 -30.06 -0.47
CA LEU A 11 -7.78 -28.79 0.08
C LEU A 11 -9.09 -28.94 0.84
N ARG A 12 -10.08 -29.65 0.27
CA ARG A 12 -11.36 -29.89 0.96
C ARG A 12 -11.16 -30.65 2.26
N LYS A 13 -10.30 -31.69 2.26
CA LYS A 13 -9.99 -32.48 3.46
C LYS A 13 -9.28 -31.63 4.52
N LYS A 14 -8.33 -30.77 4.13
CA LYS A 14 -7.63 -29.84 5.04
C LYS A 14 -8.61 -28.94 5.80
N ILE A 15 -9.63 -28.45 5.10
CA ILE A 15 -10.62 -27.52 5.64
C ILE A 15 -11.76 -28.26 6.37
N ASN A 16 -11.74 -29.59 6.41
CA ASN A 16 -12.75 -30.44 7.05
C ASN A 16 -14.19 -30.14 6.58
N CYS A 17 -14.37 -29.80 5.30
CA CYS A 17 -15.68 -29.50 4.74
C CYS A 17 -16.22 -30.62 3.85
N THR A 18 -17.55 -30.69 3.74
CA THR A 18 -18.24 -31.60 2.82
C THR A 18 -18.23 -31.03 1.41
N GLN A 19 -18.37 -31.90 0.40
CA GLN A 19 -18.50 -31.47 -0.99
C GLN A 19 -19.71 -30.54 -1.20
N MET A 20 -20.78 -30.73 -0.43
CA MET A 20 -21.98 -29.89 -0.43
C MET A 20 -21.68 -28.49 0.11
N ALA A 21 -21.11 -28.40 1.31
CA ALA A 21 -20.75 -27.11 1.91
C ALA A 21 -19.77 -26.32 1.03
N LEU A 22 -18.80 -27.00 0.42
CA LEU A 22 -17.84 -26.34 -0.47
C LEU A 22 -18.48 -25.87 -1.77
N SER A 23 -19.46 -26.61 -2.31
CA SER A 23 -20.23 -26.18 -3.48
C SER A 23 -21.08 -24.93 -3.21
N GLU A 24 -21.67 -24.82 -2.01
CA GLU A 24 -22.43 -23.65 -1.58
C GLU A 24 -21.52 -22.42 -1.47
N VAL A 25 -20.37 -22.54 -0.81
CA VAL A 25 -19.38 -21.45 -0.67
C VAL A 25 -18.86 -20.96 -2.03
N LEU A 26 -18.70 -21.88 -2.99
CA LEU A 26 -18.22 -21.53 -4.32
C LEU A 26 -19.33 -21.00 -5.25
N GLU A 27 -20.59 -21.13 -4.85
CA GLU A 27 -21.80 -20.81 -5.63
C GLU A 27 -21.91 -21.68 -6.89
N ILE A 28 -21.63 -22.98 -6.75
CA ILE A 28 -21.63 -23.95 -7.86
C ILE A 28 -22.59 -25.09 -7.52
N GLY A 29 -23.25 -25.65 -8.52
CA GLY A 29 -24.06 -26.85 -8.33
C GLY A 29 -23.23 -28.02 -7.77
N PHE A 30 -23.78 -28.72 -6.77
CA PHE A 30 -23.13 -29.86 -6.10
C PHE A 30 -22.51 -30.88 -7.07
N ARG A 31 -23.30 -31.35 -8.05
CA ARG A 31 -22.84 -32.31 -9.07
C ARG A 31 -21.65 -31.79 -9.87
N THR A 32 -21.60 -30.49 -10.13
CA THR A 32 -20.50 -29.87 -10.87
C THR A 32 -19.21 -29.91 -10.06
N TYR A 33 -19.27 -29.63 -8.74
CA TYR A 33 -18.10 -29.75 -7.87
C TYR A 33 -17.60 -31.19 -7.75
N VAL A 34 -18.50 -32.17 -7.62
CA VAL A 34 -18.15 -33.60 -7.60
C VAL A 34 -17.39 -34.01 -8.86
N ARG A 35 -17.81 -33.52 -10.03
CA ARG A 35 -17.13 -33.80 -11.31
C ARG A 35 -15.74 -33.18 -11.41
N TYR A 36 -15.50 -32.06 -10.73
CA TYR A 36 -14.16 -31.47 -10.62
C TYR A 36 -13.23 -32.33 -9.76
N GLU A 37 -13.69 -32.79 -8.59
CA GLU A 37 -12.88 -33.70 -7.75
C GLU A 37 -12.66 -35.07 -8.40
N ALA A 38 -13.61 -35.54 -9.22
CA ALA A 38 -13.46 -36.78 -9.98
C ALA A 38 -12.50 -36.64 -11.19
N GLY A 39 -12.20 -35.41 -11.61
CA GLY A 39 -11.40 -35.13 -12.80
C GLY A 39 -12.13 -35.40 -14.12
N GLU A 40 -13.47 -35.47 -14.11
CA GLU A 40 -14.29 -35.59 -15.33
C GLU A 40 -14.37 -34.26 -16.09
N ARG A 41 -14.19 -33.15 -15.38
CA ARG A 41 -14.25 -31.80 -15.93
C ARG A 41 -13.25 -30.91 -15.21
N ASP A 42 -12.61 -30.02 -15.95
CA ASP A 42 -11.77 -28.99 -15.35
C ASP A 42 -12.60 -27.83 -14.78
N ALA A 43 -12.18 -27.34 -13.62
CA ALA A 43 -12.79 -26.17 -13.00
C ALA A 43 -12.48 -24.91 -13.81
N PRO A 44 -13.41 -23.96 -13.96
CA PRO A 44 -13.09 -22.68 -14.57
C PRO A 44 -12.13 -21.89 -13.65
N VAL A 45 -11.33 -21.01 -14.25
CA VAL A 45 -10.31 -20.21 -13.54
C VAL A 45 -10.91 -19.43 -12.36
N SER A 46 -12.14 -18.92 -12.50
CA SER A 46 -12.84 -18.21 -11.43
C SER A 46 -13.00 -19.06 -10.16
N VAL A 47 -13.31 -20.34 -10.32
CA VAL A 47 -13.49 -21.31 -9.23
C VAL A 47 -12.14 -21.72 -8.65
N MET A 48 -11.14 -21.93 -9.49
CA MET A 48 -9.78 -22.22 -9.04
C MET A 48 -9.22 -21.08 -8.17
N VAL A 49 -9.47 -19.81 -8.55
CA VAL A 49 -9.04 -18.64 -7.76
C VAL A 49 -9.77 -18.58 -6.41
N LYS A 50 -11.09 -18.84 -6.37
CA LYS A 50 -11.84 -18.90 -5.10
C LYS A 50 -11.27 -19.99 -4.19
N LEU A 51 -10.99 -21.18 -4.72
CA LEU A 51 -10.42 -22.31 -3.99
C LEU A 51 -8.99 -22.04 -3.49
N ALA A 52 -8.14 -21.44 -4.33
CA ALA A 52 -6.78 -21.06 -3.97
C ALA A 52 -6.79 -20.07 -2.79
N LYS A 53 -7.68 -19.06 -2.81
CA LYS A 53 -7.86 -18.12 -1.71
C LYS A 53 -8.37 -18.80 -0.43
N LEU A 54 -9.33 -19.70 -0.56
CA LEU A 54 -9.89 -20.44 0.57
C LEU A 54 -8.86 -21.37 1.22
N GLY A 55 -7.95 -21.94 0.42
CA GLY A 55 -6.84 -22.77 0.86
C GLY A 55 -5.59 -22.01 1.30
N ASN A 56 -5.53 -20.68 1.15
CA ASN A 56 -4.29 -19.89 1.30
C ASN A 56 -3.11 -20.41 0.47
N VAL A 57 -3.39 -20.92 -0.73
CA VAL A 57 -2.40 -21.45 -1.68
C VAL A 57 -2.36 -20.57 -2.92
N SER A 58 -1.19 -20.47 -3.56
CA SER A 58 -1.06 -19.84 -4.87
C SER A 58 -1.72 -20.66 -5.98
N LEU A 59 -2.25 -19.99 -6.99
CA LEU A 59 -2.87 -20.66 -8.13
C LEU A 59 -1.87 -21.54 -8.89
N ASP A 60 -0.61 -21.11 -8.96
CA ASP A 60 0.46 -21.90 -9.59
C ASP A 60 0.71 -23.21 -8.84
N ARG A 61 0.86 -23.15 -7.51
CA ARG A 61 1.04 -24.35 -6.69
C ARG A 61 -0.16 -25.29 -6.78
N LEU A 62 -1.38 -24.75 -6.89
CA LEU A 62 -2.61 -25.53 -7.11
C LEU A 62 -2.62 -26.32 -8.42
N LEU A 63 -1.98 -25.80 -9.47
CA LEU A 63 -2.01 -26.39 -10.81
C LEU A 63 -0.78 -27.26 -11.11
N THR A 64 0.38 -26.87 -10.58
CA THR A 64 1.69 -27.41 -10.99
C THR A 64 2.20 -28.50 -10.07
N THR A 65 1.89 -28.43 -8.76
CA THR A 65 2.44 -29.35 -7.75
C THR A 65 1.35 -30.15 -7.05
N LYS A 66 1.62 -31.42 -6.72
CA LYS A 66 0.73 -32.21 -5.86
C LYS A 66 0.82 -31.69 -4.42
N ILE A 67 -0.32 -31.29 -3.87
CA ILE A 67 -0.41 -30.71 -2.53
C ILE A 67 -0.64 -31.81 -1.50
N ILE A 68 0.28 -31.92 -0.54
CA ILE A 68 0.16 -32.81 0.62
C ILE A 68 -0.59 -32.06 1.75
N PRO A 69 -1.35 -32.75 2.62
CA PRO A 69 -2.05 -32.08 3.73
C PRO A 69 -1.14 -31.25 4.63
N GLU A 70 0.05 -31.74 5.01
CA GLU A 70 1.05 -31.02 5.82
C GLU A 70 1.53 -29.71 5.16
N ASP A 71 1.68 -29.70 3.83
CA ASP A 71 2.19 -28.57 3.06
C ASP A 71 1.30 -27.33 3.09
N LEU A 72 0.02 -27.52 3.44
CA LEU A 72 -0.99 -26.47 3.53
C LEU A 72 -0.95 -25.70 4.87
N ASP A 73 -0.16 -26.13 5.86
CA ASP A 73 0.01 -25.38 7.14
C ASP A 73 0.94 -24.19 6.98
N THR A 74 1.81 -24.24 5.97
CA THR A 74 2.63 -23.10 5.58
C THR A 74 1.91 -22.36 4.46
N PRO A 75 1.28 -21.19 4.75
CA PRO A 75 0.70 -20.39 3.67
C PRO A 75 1.79 -20.08 2.64
N ASP A 76 1.42 -20.06 1.36
CA ASP A 76 2.26 -19.45 0.32
C ASP A 76 2.33 -17.96 0.67
N GLN A 77 3.24 -17.61 1.58
CA GLN A 77 3.50 -16.22 1.96
C GLN A 77 3.71 -15.49 0.63
N LYS A 78 2.97 -14.39 0.42
CA LYS A 78 3.44 -13.36 -0.51
C LYS A 78 4.88 -13.14 -0.10
N LYS A 79 5.84 -13.64 -0.88
CA LYS A 79 7.26 -13.49 -0.54
C LYS A 79 7.41 -12.02 -0.15
N PRO A 80 7.82 -11.68 1.09
CA PRO A 80 8.31 -10.33 1.32
C PRO A 80 9.33 -10.13 0.21
N GLN A 81 9.14 -9.08 -0.59
CA GLN A 81 10.01 -8.76 -1.72
C GLN A 81 11.43 -9.06 -1.29
N SER A 82 12.14 -9.90 -2.06
CA SER A 82 13.51 -10.33 -1.76
C SER A 82 14.22 -9.15 -1.13
N ILE A 83 14.62 -9.29 0.13
CA ILE A 83 15.37 -8.25 0.84
C ILE A 83 16.58 -8.02 -0.04
N ILE A 84 16.57 -6.96 -0.85
CA ILE A 84 17.71 -6.58 -1.66
C ILE A 84 18.74 -6.21 -0.61
N GLN A 85 19.75 -7.05 -0.42
CA GLN A 85 20.86 -6.71 0.46
C GLN A 85 21.61 -5.58 -0.24
N ASN A 86 21.59 -4.39 0.38
CA ASN A 86 22.25 -3.17 -0.06
C ASN A 86 21.73 -2.62 -1.40
N PRO A 87 20.50 -2.09 -1.45
CA PRO A 87 20.03 -1.40 -2.64
C PRO A 87 20.82 -0.11 -2.89
N GLU A 88 21.28 0.05 -4.13
CA GLU A 88 21.99 1.24 -4.59
C GLU A 88 21.04 2.46 -4.60
N VAL A 89 21.46 3.59 -4.05
CA VAL A 89 20.67 4.83 -4.07
C VAL A 89 20.74 5.42 -5.49
N ILE A 90 19.60 5.51 -6.17
CA ILE A 90 19.50 6.08 -7.53
C ILE A 90 19.31 7.60 -7.47
N GLY A 91 18.64 8.10 -6.45
CA GLY A 91 18.34 9.52 -6.33
C GLY A 91 17.66 9.89 -5.01
N GLY A 92 17.51 11.18 -4.78
CA GLY A 92 17.07 11.72 -3.50
C GLY A 92 18.22 11.86 -2.50
N GLY A 93 18.23 12.97 -1.77
CA GLY A 93 19.20 13.25 -0.72
C GLY A 93 18.59 13.11 0.68
N LEU A 94 19.44 12.90 1.69
CA LEU A 94 19.01 12.97 3.09
C LEU A 94 18.28 14.29 3.35
N GLU A 95 18.83 15.42 2.89
CA GLU A 95 18.26 16.76 3.01
C GLU A 95 16.87 16.92 2.37
N GLU A 96 16.56 16.15 1.33
CA GLU A 96 15.27 16.19 0.65
C GLU A 96 14.21 15.33 1.35
N GLY A 97 14.61 14.53 2.34
CA GLY A 97 13.72 13.64 3.09
C GLY A 97 13.15 12.49 2.25
N ARG A 98 13.76 12.19 1.10
CA ARG A 98 13.34 11.13 0.17
C ARG A 98 14.57 10.41 -0.39
N MET A 99 14.51 9.09 -0.45
CA MET A 99 15.52 8.23 -1.04
C MET A 99 14.88 7.25 -2.03
N MET A 100 15.35 7.27 -3.26
CA MET A 100 14.99 6.30 -4.29
C MET A 100 16.03 5.19 -4.32
N LEU A 101 15.58 3.96 -4.09
CA LEU A 101 16.43 2.77 -4.02
C LEU A 101 16.24 1.92 -5.27
N LYS A 102 17.34 1.48 -5.89
CA LYS A 102 17.32 0.63 -7.09
C LYS A 102 16.58 -0.67 -6.83
N GLY A 103 15.59 -0.96 -7.68
CA GLY A 103 14.76 -2.16 -7.56
C GLY A 103 13.53 -2.00 -6.65
N TYR A 104 13.36 -0.87 -5.96
CA TYR A 104 12.12 -0.54 -5.27
C TYR A 104 11.27 0.38 -6.14
N LEU A 105 9.99 0.02 -6.31
CA LEU A 105 9.02 0.84 -7.05
C LEU A 105 8.55 2.07 -6.26
N ASN A 106 8.79 2.09 -4.94
CA ASN A 106 8.29 3.12 -4.04
C ASN A 106 9.40 4.07 -3.60
N ASP A 107 9.08 5.36 -3.53
CA ASP A 107 9.91 6.36 -2.86
C ASP A 107 10.03 6.04 -1.37
N ASN A 108 11.24 5.94 -0.85
CA ASN A 108 11.46 5.74 0.58
C ASN A 108 11.57 7.10 1.26
N LEU A 109 10.62 7.43 2.14
CA LEU A 109 10.65 8.67 2.91
C LEU A 109 11.63 8.54 4.08
N VAL A 110 12.42 9.58 4.30
CA VAL A 110 13.42 9.67 5.36
C VAL A 110 13.11 10.87 6.24
N THR A 111 13.10 10.65 7.55
CA THR A 111 12.86 11.70 8.54
C THR A 111 14.18 12.27 9.04
N ASN A 112 14.42 13.55 8.82
CA ASN A 112 15.58 14.26 9.34
C ASN A 112 15.34 14.84 10.74
N ASN A 113 14.08 15.05 11.11
CA ASN A 113 13.72 15.67 12.37
C ASN A 113 13.78 14.65 13.52
N LYS A 114 14.39 15.03 14.65
CA LYS A 114 14.49 14.19 15.85
C LYS A 114 13.11 13.80 16.40
N ASP A 115 12.12 14.68 16.28
CA ASP A 115 10.77 14.40 16.79
C ASP A 115 10.03 13.40 15.90
N GLU A 116 10.20 13.50 14.58
CA GLU A 116 9.68 12.52 13.62
C GLU A 116 10.34 11.14 13.81
N GLN A 117 11.65 11.11 14.06
CA GLN A 117 12.37 9.87 14.36
C GLN A 117 11.86 9.20 15.64
N LYS A 118 11.63 9.98 16.71
CA LYS A 118 11.03 9.46 17.95
C LYS A 118 9.63 8.92 17.69
N LEU A 119 8.81 9.63 16.93
CA LEU A 119 7.46 9.23 16.56
C LEU A 119 7.46 7.90 15.79
N LEU A 120 8.31 7.77 14.76
CA LEU A 120 8.46 6.52 14.01
C LEU A 120 8.98 5.38 14.88
N THR A 121 9.87 5.66 15.84
CA THR A 121 10.37 4.65 16.78
C THR A 121 9.25 4.13 17.67
N LEU A 122 8.39 5.01 18.19
CA LEU A 122 7.22 4.61 18.98
C LEU A 122 6.24 3.77 18.15
N PHE A 123 5.96 4.20 16.91
CA PHE A 123 5.10 3.44 15.99
C PHE A 123 5.64 2.05 15.70
N ARG A 124 6.95 1.92 15.44
CA ARG A 124 7.61 0.63 15.19
C ARG A 124 7.56 -0.28 16.41
N LYS A 125 7.63 0.25 17.63
CA LYS A 125 7.54 -0.52 18.87
C LYS A 125 6.10 -0.94 19.24
N ALA A 126 5.08 -0.28 18.71
CA ALA A 126 3.68 -0.60 19.00
C ALA A 126 3.26 -1.95 18.41
N ASN A 127 2.29 -2.61 19.07
CA ASN A 127 1.65 -3.82 18.57
C ASN A 127 0.74 -3.52 17.35
N PRO A 128 0.30 -4.53 16.57
CA PRO A 128 -0.50 -4.30 15.36
C PRO A 128 -1.75 -3.44 15.60
N GLY A 129 -2.53 -3.71 16.65
CA GLY A 129 -3.73 -2.91 16.97
C GLY A 129 -3.43 -1.49 17.44
N GLY A 130 -2.29 -1.26 18.08
CA GLY A 130 -1.81 0.06 18.49
C GLY A 130 -1.34 0.87 17.29
N ARG A 131 -0.71 0.23 16.30
CA ARG A 131 -0.34 0.87 15.04
C ARG A 131 -1.56 1.33 14.26
N GLU A 132 -2.63 0.54 14.22
CA GLU A 132 -3.87 0.91 13.54
C GLU A 132 -4.53 2.14 14.20
N LYS A 133 -4.66 2.14 15.53
CA LYS A 133 -5.16 3.32 16.27
C LYS A 133 -4.30 4.55 16.02
N PHE A 134 -2.98 4.38 16.03
CA PHE A 134 -2.04 5.47 15.76
C PHE A 134 -2.23 6.09 14.38
N LEU A 135 -2.49 5.27 13.34
CA LEU A 135 -2.78 5.76 12.00
C LEU A 135 -4.12 6.50 11.94
N LEU A 136 -5.16 6.01 12.62
CA LEU A 136 -6.46 6.67 12.71
C LEU A 136 -6.35 8.04 13.40
N ASP A 137 -5.60 8.12 14.50
CA ASP A 137 -5.35 9.37 15.22
C ASP A 137 -4.61 10.37 14.32
N LEU A 138 -3.58 9.92 13.59
CA LEU A 138 -2.86 10.77 12.64
C LEU A 138 -3.75 11.26 11.49
N GLU A 139 -4.60 10.40 10.94
CA GLU A 139 -5.54 10.76 9.89
C GLU A 139 -6.54 11.81 10.38
N TRP A 140 -7.07 11.61 11.60
CA TRP A 140 -7.96 12.56 12.25
C TRP A 140 -7.28 13.92 12.47
N VAL A 141 -6.05 13.93 12.99
CA VAL A 141 -5.26 15.16 13.17
C VAL A 141 -5.04 15.84 11.81
N PHE A 142 -4.64 15.11 10.78
CA PHE A 142 -4.39 15.69 9.46
C PHE A 142 -5.64 16.37 8.87
N ASN A 143 -6.79 15.69 8.95
CA ASN A 143 -8.05 16.20 8.42
C ASN A 143 -8.58 17.41 9.21
N ASN A 144 -8.39 17.43 10.53
CA ASN A 144 -8.84 18.55 11.37
C ASN A 144 -7.87 19.73 11.39
N THR A 145 -6.57 19.49 11.22
CA THR A 145 -5.57 20.57 11.11
C THR A 145 -5.72 21.34 9.79
N ARG A 146 -6.21 20.69 8.72
CA ARG A 146 -6.62 21.39 7.49
C ARG A 146 -7.83 22.31 7.73
N ARG A 147 -8.79 21.90 8.56
CA ARG A 147 -9.94 22.74 8.92
C ARG A 147 -9.53 23.97 9.72
N SER A 148 -8.53 23.86 10.61
CA SER A 148 -8.05 25.02 11.39
C SER A 148 -7.19 26.01 10.57
N LYS A 149 -6.42 25.54 9.57
CA LYS A 149 -5.62 26.42 8.69
C LYS A 149 -6.46 27.29 7.73
N LEU A 150 -7.74 26.97 7.50
CA LEU A 150 -8.64 27.77 6.67
C LEU A 150 -9.24 28.99 7.40
N THR A 151 -9.05 29.11 8.71
CA THR A 151 -9.52 30.26 9.49
C THR A 151 -8.33 31.01 10.10
N GLY A 152 -7.89 32.09 9.44
CA GLY A 152 -7.18 33.17 10.12
C GLY A 152 -5.88 33.70 9.51
N THR A 153 -5.84 34.04 8.22
CA THR A 153 -4.92 35.13 7.81
C THR A 153 -5.60 36.47 8.19
N LYS A 154 -5.03 37.18 9.17
CA LYS A 154 -5.49 38.56 9.48
C LYS A 154 -5.30 39.41 8.23
N LYS A 155 -6.40 39.79 7.57
CA LYS A 155 -6.38 40.67 6.39
C LYS A 155 -5.73 42.00 6.77
N ILE A 156 -4.62 42.33 6.13
CA ILE A 156 -3.96 43.64 6.28
C ILE A 156 -4.94 44.70 5.74
N PRO A 157 -5.11 45.86 6.40
CA PRO A 157 -5.99 46.92 5.89
C PRO A 157 -5.54 47.35 4.49
N ARG A 158 -6.47 47.38 3.53
CA ARG A 158 -6.21 47.74 2.11
C ARG A 158 -5.40 49.03 1.93
N LYS A 159 -5.50 49.98 2.87
CA LYS A 159 -4.73 51.23 2.85
C LYS A 159 -3.23 50.99 3.02
N LEU A 160 -2.85 50.12 3.96
CA LEU A 160 -1.47 49.80 4.28
C LEU A 160 -0.83 48.97 3.15
N GLU A 161 -1.59 48.08 2.51
CA GLU A 161 -1.16 47.35 1.30
C GLU A 161 -0.88 48.29 0.12
N LYS A 162 -1.75 49.28 -0.11
CA LYS A 162 -1.58 50.30 -1.16
C LYS A 162 -0.34 51.17 -0.93
N GLU A 163 -0.08 51.57 0.31
CA GLU A 163 1.11 52.34 0.68
C GLU A 163 2.39 51.53 0.44
N GLN A 164 2.40 50.25 0.84
CA GLN A 164 3.55 49.36 0.60
C GLN A 164 3.81 49.12 -0.90
N THR A 165 2.77 48.95 -1.70
CA THR A 165 2.90 48.79 -3.16
C THR A 165 3.38 50.06 -3.84
N ALA A 166 2.90 51.24 -3.43
CA ALA A 166 3.38 52.52 -3.94
C ALA A 166 4.88 52.74 -3.64
N VAL A 167 5.35 52.37 -2.45
CA VAL A 167 6.78 52.45 -2.08
C VAL A 167 7.62 51.50 -2.95
N LYS A 168 7.15 50.28 -3.19
CA LYS A 168 7.83 49.31 -4.08
C LYS A 168 7.92 49.82 -5.52
N LEU A 169 6.84 50.36 -6.07
CA LEU A 169 6.82 50.93 -7.42
C LEU A 169 7.76 52.13 -7.56
N LYS A 170 7.83 53.02 -6.56
CA LYS A 170 8.78 54.13 -6.55
C LYS A 170 10.24 53.66 -6.54
N LYS A 171 10.56 52.58 -5.83
CA LYS A 171 11.91 51.98 -5.83
C LYS A 171 12.26 51.38 -7.19
N LEU A 172 11.33 50.65 -7.81
CA LEU A 172 11.49 50.08 -9.15
C LEU A 172 11.66 51.16 -10.23
N ALA A 173 10.88 52.24 -10.16
CA ALA A 173 11.03 53.35 -11.10
C ALA A 173 12.41 54.03 -10.99
N LYS A 174 12.92 54.20 -9.76
CA LYS A 174 14.28 54.75 -9.53
C LYS A 174 15.38 53.83 -10.05
N SER A 175 15.25 52.50 -9.87
CA SER A 175 16.24 51.55 -10.40
C SER A 175 16.26 51.57 -11.93
N ILE A 176 15.09 51.58 -12.58
CA ILE A 176 15.00 51.66 -14.05
C ILE A 176 15.63 52.96 -14.58
N LYS A 177 15.37 54.10 -13.92
CA LYS A 177 15.94 55.39 -14.32
C LYS A 177 17.47 55.45 -14.12
N SER A 178 18.00 54.76 -13.10
CA SER A 178 19.44 54.66 -12.88
C SER A 178 20.17 53.77 -13.89
N ILE A 179 19.47 52.80 -14.49
CA ILE A 179 19.99 51.89 -15.51
C ILE A 179 19.98 52.56 -16.89
N THR A 180 18.99 53.41 -17.18
CA THR A 180 18.81 54.06 -18.49
C THR A 180 19.67 55.30 -18.72
N VAL A 181 20.23 55.92 -17.66
CA VAL A 181 21.09 57.13 -17.78
C VAL A 181 22.59 56.80 -17.92
N ARG A 182 22.98 55.51 -17.86
CA ARG A 182 24.39 55.07 -18.06
C ARG A 182 24.67 54.48 -19.45
N GLY A 183 23.78 54.69 -20.42
CA GLY A 183 23.96 54.32 -21.83
C GLY A 183 24.31 55.53 -22.67
#